data_AF-A0A397FIU7-F1
#
_entry.id   AF-A0A397FIU7-F1
#
_cell.length_a   1.000
_cell.length_b   1.000
_cell.length_c   1.000
_cell.angle_alpha   90.00
_cell.angle_beta   90.00
_cell.angle_gamma   90.00
#
_symmetry.space_group_name_H-M   'P 1'
#
loop_
_entity.id
_entity.type
_entity.pdbx_description
1 polymer ?
#
loop_
_entity_poly.entity_id
_entity_poly.type
_entity_poly.pdbx_seq_one_letter_code
_entity_poly.pdbx_strand_id
1 'polypeptide(L)'
;MSLLDVSRASAYPMSSSTLVDLTESVTMSRKRRRPESKNLEEVSYSTKLKGLLAEACLSDMNNVVIEKNLIAIAKELAILHSLGLQTEAKCFKFISIAFARISVLVVKQATHKELTVSPASLWESAKWQVAETIRNDSNTLDAAAIGECYANAVRDIQLLWKATVLSKEQGAQLWHDNKPDEAIALLKASEVYMRRFNLKCQKLSMDRALIESQLTPSTKRPCSHTKKVSFADVPSVMVLADEADDRSPVVASKPSKLDALLLRSSRVFPAPSL
;
A
#
# COMPACT_ATOMS: atom_id res chain seq x y z
N MET A 1 4.80 -26.84 11.11
CA MET A 1 4.11 -25.53 11.08
C MET A 1 2.85 -25.69 10.25
N SER A 2 1.68 -25.48 10.86
CA SER A 2 0.38 -25.86 10.31
C SER A 2 -0.08 -24.91 9.19
N LEU A 3 -0.49 -25.48 8.04
CA LEU A 3 -0.99 -24.79 6.84
C LEU A 3 -2.36 -24.11 7.01
N LEU A 4 -2.91 -24.08 8.23
CA LEU A 4 -4.28 -23.65 8.50
C LEU A 4 -4.42 -22.15 8.84
N ASP A 5 -3.35 -21.45 9.22
CA ASP A 5 -3.46 -20.05 9.68
C ASP A 5 -3.42 -18.98 8.57
N VAL A 6 -3.02 -19.35 7.34
CA VAL A 6 -2.96 -18.40 6.20
C VAL A 6 -4.36 -17.93 5.75
N SER A 7 -5.41 -18.68 6.10
CA SER A 7 -6.79 -18.36 5.71
C SER A 7 -7.42 -17.22 6.52
N ARG A 8 -6.85 -16.83 7.67
CA ARG A 8 -7.39 -15.74 8.51
C ARG A 8 -7.06 -14.34 7.98
N ALA A 9 -6.01 -14.19 7.17
CA ALA A 9 -5.62 -12.88 6.62
C ALA A 9 -6.62 -12.33 5.57
N SER A 10 -7.55 -13.16 5.06
CA SER A 10 -8.53 -12.75 4.05
C SER A 10 -9.82 -12.15 4.62
N ALA A 11 -10.03 -12.17 5.93
CA ALA A 11 -11.35 -11.92 6.53
C ALA A 11 -11.48 -10.61 7.33
N TYR A 12 -10.50 -9.70 7.29
CA TYR A 12 -10.62 -8.43 8.03
C TYR A 12 -11.28 -7.34 7.18
N PRO A 13 -12.50 -6.87 7.52
CA PRO A 13 -13.05 -5.67 6.94
C PRO A 13 -12.23 -4.48 7.44
N MET A 14 -11.36 -3.95 6.58
CA MET A 14 -10.56 -2.74 6.82
C MET A 14 -11.46 -1.50 6.72
N SER A 15 -12.34 -1.31 7.70
CA SER A 15 -13.08 -0.06 7.88
C SER A 15 -12.18 0.96 8.58
N SER A 16 -11.66 1.91 7.81
CA SER A 16 -10.97 3.08 8.32
C SER A 16 -12.01 4.14 8.72
N SER A 17 -12.30 4.24 10.02
CA SER A 17 -13.04 5.37 10.57
C SER A 17 -12.73 5.51 12.07
N THR A 18 -11.99 6.56 12.43
CA THR A 18 -12.42 7.63 13.34
C THR A 18 -11.23 8.55 13.63
N LEU A 19 -11.29 9.75 13.04
CA LEU A 19 -10.56 10.96 13.46
C LEU A 19 -11.61 12.06 13.74
N VAL A 20 -12.68 11.71 14.45
CA VAL A 20 -13.73 12.66 14.83
C VAL A 20 -14.11 12.37 16.28
N ASP A 21 -14.25 13.46 17.04
CA ASP A 21 -14.42 13.60 18.47
C ASP A 21 -15.23 12.51 19.20
N LEU A 22 -14.72 12.14 20.37
CA LEU A 22 -15.47 11.41 21.39
C LEU A 22 -16.43 12.38 22.10
N THR A 23 -17.66 12.47 21.60
CA THR A 23 -18.85 12.65 22.43
C THR A 23 -20.10 12.20 21.66
N GLU A 24 -20.95 11.48 22.37
CA GLU A 24 -22.34 11.10 22.03
C GLU A 24 -22.58 9.86 21.14
N SER A 25 -23.28 8.92 21.78
CA SER A 25 -23.80 7.67 21.28
C SER A 25 -25.03 7.86 20.40
N VAL A 26 -24.96 7.51 19.11
CA VAL A 26 -26.16 7.23 18.29
C VAL A 26 -25.88 6.10 17.27
N THR A 27 -26.87 5.21 17.19
CA THR A 27 -27.08 4.05 16.33
C THR A 27 -26.58 4.20 14.87
N MET A 28 -25.72 3.26 14.43
CA MET A 28 -25.12 3.29 13.09
C MET A 28 -25.92 2.46 12.08
N SER A 29 -26.73 3.15 11.27
CA SER A 29 -27.13 2.68 9.93
C SER A 29 -25.93 2.74 8.97
N ARG A 30 -25.70 1.67 8.21
CA ARG A 30 -24.66 1.57 7.17
C ARG A 30 -24.88 2.63 6.08
N LYS A 31 -24.26 3.79 6.20
CA LYS A 31 -24.28 4.85 5.19
C LYS A 31 -22.97 4.88 4.38
N ARG A 32 -23.13 4.63 3.08
CA ARG A 32 -22.28 4.91 1.89
C ARG A 32 -20.95 5.64 2.13
N ARG A 33 -19.89 5.10 1.50
CA ARG A 33 -18.52 5.63 1.37
C ARG A 33 -18.51 7.16 1.12
N ARG A 34 -17.80 7.89 1.98
CA ARG A 34 -17.47 9.32 1.78
C ARG A 34 -16.48 9.48 0.61
N PRO A 35 -16.47 10.63 -0.08
CA PRO A 35 -15.49 10.90 -1.13
C PRO A 35 -14.08 10.89 -0.56
N GLU A 36 -13.12 10.39 -1.35
CA GLU A 36 -11.68 10.54 -1.08
C GLU A 36 -11.40 12.03 -0.80
N SER A 37 -10.66 12.32 0.27
CA SER A 37 -10.40 13.70 0.66
C SER A 37 -9.67 14.42 -0.47
N LYS A 38 -10.08 15.67 -0.74
CA LYS A 38 -9.44 16.52 -1.76
C LYS A 38 -8.04 17.00 -1.35
N ASN A 39 -7.59 16.66 -0.14
CA ASN A 39 -6.31 17.06 0.43
C ASN A 39 -5.28 15.94 0.29
N LEU A 40 -4.23 16.20 -0.50
CA LEU A 40 -3.15 15.24 -0.78
C LEU A 40 -2.41 14.79 0.49
N GLU A 41 -2.29 15.67 1.50
CA GLU A 41 -1.69 15.33 2.80
C GLU A 41 -2.49 14.22 3.52
N GLU A 42 -3.81 14.35 3.57
CA GLU A 42 -4.68 13.37 4.23
C GLU A 42 -4.66 12.03 3.50
N VAL A 43 -4.61 12.05 2.16
CA VAL A 43 -4.46 10.84 1.35
C VAL A 43 -3.08 10.20 1.61
N SER A 44 -2.01 10.99 1.76
CA SER A 44 -0.68 10.48 2.13
C SER A 44 -0.70 9.80 3.49
N TYR A 45 -1.22 10.44 4.54
CA TYR A 45 -1.35 9.82 5.87
C TYR A 45 -2.20 8.55 5.83
N SER A 46 -3.36 8.58 5.16
CA SER A 46 -4.23 7.41 5.03
C SER A 46 -3.52 6.26 4.32
N THR A 47 -2.77 6.54 3.25
CA THR A 47 -1.99 5.55 2.50
C THR A 47 -0.86 4.96 3.34
N LYS A 48 -0.13 5.79 4.09
CA LYS A 48 0.92 5.35 5.03
C LYS A 48 0.36 4.44 6.11
N LEU A 49 -0.76 4.81 6.74
CA LEU A 49 -1.41 3.99 7.77
C LEU A 49 -1.94 2.68 7.19
N LYS A 50 -2.61 2.71 6.04
CA LYS A 50 -3.09 1.51 5.35
C LYS A 50 -1.95 0.57 5.00
N GLY A 51 -0.85 1.12 4.48
CA GLY A 51 0.36 0.37 4.17
C GLY A 51 0.97 -0.29 5.42
N LEU A 52 1.05 0.44 6.53
CA LEU A 52 1.54 -0.08 7.80
C LEU A 52 0.70 -1.26 8.33
N LEU A 53 -0.62 -1.09 8.40
CA LEU A 53 -1.51 -2.13 8.91
C LEU A 53 -1.54 -3.35 7.99
N ALA A 54 -1.53 -3.14 6.67
CA ALA A 54 -1.46 -4.23 5.72
C ALA A 54 -0.13 -4.99 5.80
N GLU A 55 1.00 -4.29 5.95
CA GLU A 55 2.30 -4.93 6.14
C GLU A 55 2.31 -5.81 7.39
N ALA A 56 1.78 -5.31 8.51
CA ALA A 56 1.64 -6.05 9.75
C ALA A 56 0.83 -7.35 9.55
N CYS A 57 -0.33 -7.27 8.88
CA CYS A 57 -1.13 -8.45 8.56
C CYS A 57 -0.43 -9.43 7.61
N LEU A 58 0.27 -8.92 6.59
CA LEU A 58 0.94 -9.74 5.57
C LEU A 58 2.23 -10.40 6.09
N SER A 59 2.79 -9.87 7.18
CA SER A 59 3.95 -10.44 7.87
C SER A 59 3.58 -11.26 9.10
N ASP A 60 2.30 -11.66 9.25
CA ASP A 60 1.80 -12.37 10.43
C ASP A 60 2.21 -11.68 11.75
N MET A 61 1.98 -10.36 11.81
CA MET A 61 2.31 -9.46 12.92
C MET A 61 3.76 -9.54 13.41
N ASN A 62 4.70 -9.94 12.54
CA ASN A 62 6.11 -9.95 12.89
C ASN A 62 6.60 -8.55 13.32
N ASN A 63 6.94 -8.40 14.60
CA ASN A 63 7.39 -7.14 15.19
C ASN A 63 8.57 -6.51 14.47
N VAL A 64 9.54 -7.29 14.01
CA VAL A 64 10.72 -6.74 13.31
C VAL A 64 10.30 -6.07 12.01
N VAL A 65 9.32 -6.66 11.30
CA VAL A 65 8.79 -6.09 10.05
C VAL A 65 7.97 -4.83 10.35
N ILE A 66 7.16 -4.86 11.41
CA ILE A 66 6.35 -3.72 11.85
C ILE A 66 7.25 -2.54 12.24
N GLU A 67 8.25 -2.76 13.09
CA GLU A 67 9.20 -1.73 13.53
C GLU A 67 10.00 -1.16 12.36
N LYS A 68 10.54 -2.02 11.48
CA LYS A 68 11.24 -1.55 10.27
C LYS A 68 10.34 -0.64 9.44
N ASN A 69 9.06 -0.99 9.30
CA ASN A 69 8.11 -0.18 8.53
C ASN A 69 7.72 1.13 9.25
N LEU A 70 7.57 1.11 10.58
CA LEU A 70 7.36 2.31 11.39
C LEU A 70 8.54 3.27 11.27
N ILE A 71 9.78 2.76 11.36
CA ILE A 71 11.01 3.55 11.17
C ILE A 71 11.05 4.16 9.78
N ALA A 72 10.76 3.37 8.73
CA ALA A 72 10.72 3.88 7.37
C ALA A 72 9.69 5.02 7.23
N ILE A 73 8.48 4.85 7.76
CA ILE A 73 7.43 5.88 7.71
C ILE A 73 7.84 7.12 8.52
N ALA A 74 8.44 6.97 9.70
CA ALA A 74 8.90 8.11 10.50
C ALA A 74 9.97 8.93 9.76
N LYS A 75 10.90 8.26 9.05
CA LYS A 75 11.87 8.94 8.18
C LYS A 75 11.19 9.69 7.03
N GLU A 76 10.23 9.08 6.36
CA GLU A 76 9.45 9.73 5.30
C GLU A 76 8.77 11.00 5.81
N LEU A 77 8.15 10.94 6.99
CA LEU A 77 7.53 12.09 7.63
C LEU A 77 8.55 13.16 8.04
N ALA A 78 9.74 12.77 8.49
CA ALA A 78 10.82 13.70 8.81
C ALA A 78 11.34 14.42 7.56
N ILE A 79 11.43 13.74 6.42
CA ILE A 79 11.77 14.37 5.13
C ILE A 79 10.69 15.39 4.75
N LEU A 80 9.41 15.00 4.76
CA LEU A 80 8.31 15.92 4.45
C LEU A 80 8.26 17.11 5.42
N HIS A 81 8.58 16.89 6.70
CA HIS A 81 8.70 17.96 7.67
C HIS A 81 9.84 18.92 7.36
N SER A 82 11.03 18.39 7.03
CA SER A 82 12.20 19.20 6.66
C SER A 82 11.98 20.05 5.41
N LEU A 83 11.12 19.58 4.50
CA LEU A 83 10.68 20.31 3.30
C LEU A 83 9.55 21.31 3.57
N GLY A 84 9.09 21.46 4.81
CA GLY A 84 7.98 22.33 5.18
C GLY A 84 6.61 21.87 4.67
N LEU A 85 6.50 20.63 4.16
CA LEU A 85 5.25 20.04 3.66
C LEU A 85 4.33 19.57 4.78
N GLN A 86 4.89 19.24 5.94
CA GLN A 86 4.14 18.75 7.09
C GLN A 86 4.62 19.40 8.39
N THR A 87 3.68 19.74 9.25
CA THR A 87 4.01 20.29 10.58
C THR A 87 4.42 19.16 11.52
N GLU A 88 5.35 19.46 12.43
CA GLU A 88 5.82 18.50 13.42
C GLU A 88 4.67 17.92 14.24
N ALA A 89 3.72 18.75 14.68
CA ALA A 89 2.55 18.31 15.43
C ALA A 89 1.71 17.27 14.66
N LYS A 90 1.53 17.44 13.34
CA LYS A 90 0.80 16.47 12.51
C LYS A 90 1.59 15.16 12.35
N CYS A 91 2.90 15.24 12.09
CA CYS A 91 3.77 14.07 11.97
C CYS A 91 3.77 13.24 13.27
N PHE A 92 3.97 13.89 14.41
CA PHE A 92 3.98 13.22 15.72
C PHE A 92 2.61 12.62 16.08
N LYS A 93 1.51 13.34 15.81
CA LYS A 93 0.15 12.83 16.00
C LYS A 93 -0.09 11.59 15.14
N PHE A 94 0.36 11.59 13.89
CA PHE A 94 0.27 10.42 13.02
C PHE A 94 1.02 9.22 13.61
N ILE A 95 2.28 9.40 14.04
CA ILE A 95 3.08 8.32 14.63
C ILE A 95 2.35 7.75 15.85
N SER A 96 1.82 8.61 16.73
CA SER A 96 1.08 8.18 17.92
C SER A 96 -0.16 7.35 17.56
N ILE A 97 -0.92 7.76 16.54
CA ILE A 97 -2.06 6.99 16.03
C ILE A 97 -1.62 5.64 15.45
N ALA A 98 -0.53 5.62 14.69
CA ALA A 98 0.01 4.41 14.08
C ALA A 98 0.40 3.38 15.15
N PHE A 99 1.08 3.81 16.22
CA PHE A 99 1.39 2.97 17.38
C PHE A 99 0.13 2.43 18.04
N ALA A 100 -0.84 3.29 18.38
CA ALA A 100 -2.08 2.85 19.01
C ALA A 100 -2.82 1.78 18.18
N ARG A 101 -2.87 1.97 16.85
CA ARG A 101 -3.50 0.99 15.94
C ARG A 101 -2.72 -0.32 15.87
N ILE A 102 -1.39 -0.26 15.84
CA ILE A 102 -0.54 -1.45 15.87
C ILE A 102 -0.68 -2.20 17.19
N SER A 103 -0.61 -1.53 18.33
CA SER A 103 -0.78 -2.17 19.65
C SER A 103 -2.08 -2.97 19.72
N VAL A 104 -3.19 -2.41 19.22
CA VAL A 104 -4.49 -3.12 19.15
C VAL A 104 -4.43 -4.37 18.25
N LEU A 105 -3.60 -4.38 17.21
CA LEU A 105 -3.41 -5.54 16.34
C LEU A 105 -2.50 -6.60 16.98
N VAL A 106 -1.36 -6.21 17.55
CA VAL A 106 -0.39 -7.17 18.12
C VAL A 106 -0.98 -7.86 19.34
N VAL A 107 -1.78 -7.18 20.17
CA VAL A 107 -2.46 -7.78 21.35
C VAL A 107 -3.35 -8.99 20.99
N LYS A 108 -3.79 -9.10 19.72
CA LYS A 108 -4.61 -10.23 19.26
C LYS A 108 -3.79 -11.49 18.97
N GLN A 109 -2.46 -11.43 19.03
CA GLN A 109 -1.58 -12.58 18.80
C GLN A 109 -1.21 -13.27 20.11
N ALA A 110 -1.19 -14.61 20.08
CA ALA A 110 -0.88 -15.43 21.26
C ALA A 110 0.57 -15.26 21.75
N THR A 111 1.50 -14.89 20.87
CA THR A 111 2.93 -14.70 21.13
C THR A 111 3.32 -13.23 21.05
N HIS A 112 2.56 -12.39 21.74
CA HIS A 112 2.79 -10.95 21.79
C HIS A 112 4.21 -10.62 22.30
N LYS A 113 4.96 -9.88 21.50
CA LYS A 113 6.12 -9.12 21.95
C LYS A 113 5.76 -7.65 21.86
N GLU A 114 6.19 -6.85 22.82
CA GLU A 114 6.02 -5.40 22.75
C GLU A 114 6.96 -4.81 21.69
N LEU A 115 6.58 -3.64 21.17
CA LEU A 115 7.48 -2.82 20.36
C LEU A 115 8.57 -2.27 21.27
N THR A 116 9.81 -2.29 20.78
CA THR A 116 11.01 -1.84 21.51
C THR A 116 11.16 -0.33 21.54
N VAL A 117 10.45 0.39 20.66
CA VAL A 117 10.55 1.84 20.47
C VAL A 117 9.27 2.54 20.92
N SER A 118 9.41 3.78 21.42
CA SER A 118 8.27 4.64 21.74
C SER A 118 8.01 5.63 20.61
N PRO A 119 6.79 6.20 20.49
CA PRO A 119 6.50 7.22 19.48
C PRO A 119 7.47 8.41 19.52
N ALA A 120 7.84 8.86 20.72
CA ALA A 120 8.75 9.96 20.94
C ALA A 120 10.18 9.62 20.52
N SER A 121 10.71 8.48 20.98
CA SER A 121 12.08 8.09 20.61
C SER A 121 12.21 7.81 19.12
N LEU A 122 11.17 7.26 18.50
CA LEU A 122 11.13 7.03 17.06
C LEU A 122 11.17 8.35 16.27
N TRP A 123 10.36 9.33 16.66
CA TRP A 123 10.30 10.61 15.98
C TRP A 123 11.63 11.38 16.06
N GLU A 124 12.20 11.47 17.26
CA GLU A 124 13.50 12.14 17.44
C GLU A 124 14.62 11.44 16.67
N SER A 125 14.65 10.11 16.70
CA SER A 125 15.63 9.34 15.94
C SER A 125 15.48 9.54 14.43
N ALA A 126 14.25 9.62 13.92
CA ALA A 126 14.00 9.85 12.51
C ALA A 126 14.43 11.25 12.06
N LYS A 127 14.09 12.30 12.84
CA LYS A 127 14.56 13.67 12.58
C LYS A 127 16.08 13.74 12.53
N TRP A 128 16.75 13.17 13.54
CA TRP A 128 18.20 13.19 13.61
C TRP A 128 18.85 12.49 12.41
N GLN A 129 18.36 11.31 12.03
CA GLN A 129 18.91 10.56 10.89
C GLN A 129 18.71 11.30 9.56
N VAL A 130 17.56 11.95 9.34
CA VAL A 130 17.33 12.73 8.12
C VAL A 130 18.20 13.99 8.10
N ALA A 131 18.33 14.70 9.23
CA ALA A 131 19.20 15.86 9.34
C ALA A 131 20.67 15.50 9.10
N GLU A 132 21.12 14.34 9.57
CA GLU A 132 22.47 13.82 9.34
C GLU A 132 22.74 13.54 7.85
N THR A 133 21.81 12.87 7.16
CA THR A 133 21.93 12.61 5.73
C THR A 133 21.99 13.91 4.93
N ILE A 134 21.12 14.87 5.24
CA ILE A 134 21.14 16.18 4.56
C ILE A 134 22.48 16.87 4.78
N ARG A 135 22.97 16.95 6.02
CA ARG A 135 24.23 17.65 6.34
C ARG A 135 25.46 17.05 5.64
N ASN A 136 25.49 15.75 5.42
CA ASN A 136 26.64 15.06 4.86
C ASN A 136 26.77 15.21 3.33
N ASP A 137 25.65 15.33 2.60
CA ASP A 137 25.67 15.38 1.13
C ASP A 137 25.63 16.81 0.57
N SER A 138 24.85 17.72 1.17
CA SER A 138 24.90 19.15 0.86
C SER A 138 24.15 19.95 1.93
N ASN A 139 24.60 21.16 2.27
CA ASN A 139 23.85 22.05 3.18
C ASN A 139 22.47 22.51 2.61
N THR A 140 21.99 21.88 1.53
CA THR A 140 20.73 22.14 0.83
C THR A 140 19.93 20.85 0.61
N LEU A 141 18.61 20.92 0.78
CA LEU A 141 17.69 19.81 0.46
C LEU A 141 17.44 19.76 -1.05
N ASP A 142 18.42 19.24 -1.80
CA ASP A 142 18.30 19.05 -3.24
C ASP A 142 17.69 17.69 -3.60
N ALA A 143 17.43 17.47 -4.89
CA ALA A 143 16.81 16.23 -5.37
C ALA A 143 17.67 14.98 -5.09
N ALA A 144 19.00 15.13 -5.02
CA ALA A 144 19.91 14.03 -4.76
C ALA A 144 19.84 13.58 -3.29
N ALA A 145 19.90 14.53 -2.35
CA ALA A 145 19.76 14.25 -0.92
C ALA A 145 18.39 13.63 -0.58
N ILE A 146 17.32 14.10 -1.23
CA ILE A 146 15.98 13.49 -1.10
C ILE A 146 16.02 12.04 -1.64
N GLY A 147 16.63 11.81 -2.79
CA GLY A 147 16.82 10.49 -3.37
C GLY A 147 17.52 9.52 -2.41
N GLU A 148 18.59 9.98 -1.75
CA GLU A 148 19.34 9.21 -0.76
C GLU A 148 18.48 8.85 0.46
N CYS A 149 17.72 9.82 0.98
CA CYS A 149 16.80 9.58 2.09
C CYS A 149 15.75 8.49 1.77
N TYR A 150 15.33 8.37 0.51
CA TYR A 150 14.40 7.34 0.02
C TYR A 150 15.08 6.06 -0.52
N ALA A 151 16.42 5.99 -0.58
CA ALA A 151 17.14 4.88 -1.20
C ALA A 151 16.78 3.51 -0.59
N ASN A 152 16.58 3.46 0.73
CA ASN A 152 16.16 2.25 1.42
C ASN A 152 14.75 1.80 1.01
N ALA A 153 13.82 2.75 0.82
CA ALA A 153 12.46 2.44 0.38
C ALA A 153 12.46 1.91 -1.07
N VAL A 154 13.26 2.52 -1.95
CA VAL A 154 13.43 2.06 -3.34
C VAL A 154 14.03 0.65 -3.38
N ARG A 155 15.08 0.38 -2.60
CA ARG A 155 15.69 -0.95 -2.51
C ARG A 155 14.71 -2.00 -2.01
N ASP A 156 13.94 -1.70 -0.97
CA ASP A 156 12.89 -2.59 -0.45
C ASP A 156 11.84 -2.92 -1.54
N ILE A 157 11.43 -1.94 -2.35
CA ILE A 157 10.50 -2.15 -3.47
C ILE A 157 11.12 -3.09 -4.52
N GLN A 158 12.38 -2.85 -4.90
CA GLN A 158 13.09 -3.69 -5.88
C GLN A 158 13.23 -5.13 -5.39
N LEU A 159 13.55 -5.33 -4.11
CA LEU A 159 13.63 -6.66 -3.50
C LEU A 159 12.28 -7.39 -3.52
N LEU A 160 11.19 -6.70 -3.21
CA LEU A 160 9.84 -7.27 -3.28
C LEU A 160 9.44 -7.63 -4.70
N TRP A 161 9.80 -6.80 -5.69
CA TRP A 161 9.58 -7.11 -7.09
C TRP A 161 10.33 -8.38 -7.51
N LYS A 162 11.63 -8.46 -7.20
CA LYS A 162 12.45 -9.64 -7.46
C LYS A 162 11.87 -10.89 -6.80
N ALA A 163 11.47 -10.81 -5.52
CA ALA A 163 10.84 -11.91 -4.81
C ALA A 163 9.51 -12.34 -5.45
N THR A 164 8.72 -11.38 -5.95
CA THR A 164 7.47 -11.65 -6.67
C THR A 164 7.75 -12.44 -7.96
N VAL A 165 8.71 -12.00 -8.78
CA VAL A 165 9.07 -12.67 -10.05
C VAL A 165 9.58 -14.07 -9.80
N LEU A 166 10.57 -14.24 -8.90
CA LEU A 166 11.16 -15.53 -8.58
C LEU A 166 10.11 -16.54 -8.05
N SER A 167 9.23 -16.09 -7.15
CA SER A 167 8.19 -16.97 -6.61
C SER A 167 7.12 -17.35 -7.65
N LYS A 168 6.84 -16.49 -8.64
CA LYS A 168 5.97 -16.85 -9.78
C LYS A 168 6.60 -17.90 -10.66
N GLU A 169 7.87 -17.69 -11.05
CA GLU A 169 8.61 -18.59 -11.93
C GLU A 169 8.78 -19.97 -11.29
N GLN A 170 9.24 -20.01 -10.03
CA GLN A 170 9.37 -21.26 -9.28
C GLN A 170 8.01 -21.94 -9.06
N GLY A 171 6.96 -21.18 -8.75
CA GLY A 171 5.60 -21.71 -8.62
C GLY A 171 5.06 -22.31 -9.91
N ALA A 172 5.35 -21.69 -11.07
CA ALA A 172 5.00 -22.22 -12.38
C ALA A 172 5.79 -23.49 -12.70
N GLN A 173 7.09 -23.53 -12.41
CA GLN A 173 7.92 -24.72 -12.60
C GLN A 173 7.40 -25.91 -11.78
N LEU A 174 7.11 -25.72 -10.49
CA LEU A 174 6.58 -26.78 -9.63
C LEU A 174 5.19 -27.26 -10.08
N TRP A 175 4.40 -26.39 -10.70
CA TRP A 175 3.15 -26.79 -11.33
C TRP A 175 3.39 -27.71 -12.53
N HIS A 176 4.35 -27.38 -13.39
CA HIS A 176 4.75 -28.25 -14.50
C HIS A 176 5.34 -29.59 -14.03
N ASP A 177 6.03 -29.60 -12.88
CA ASP A 177 6.61 -30.81 -12.27
C ASP A 177 5.58 -31.67 -11.50
N ASN A 178 4.27 -31.38 -11.65
CA ASN A 178 3.17 -32.06 -10.96
C ASN A 178 3.24 -32.02 -9.42
N LYS A 179 3.77 -30.92 -8.85
CA LYS A 179 3.84 -30.66 -7.40
C LYS A 179 2.89 -29.51 -7.00
N PRO A 180 1.56 -29.73 -7.02
CA PRO A 180 0.59 -28.64 -6.86
C PRO A 180 0.61 -27.99 -5.48
N ASP A 181 0.86 -28.74 -4.39
CA ASP A 181 0.85 -28.19 -3.04
C ASP A 181 2.00 -27.21 -2.79
N GLU A 182 3.20 -27.52 -3.28
CA GLU A 182 4.37 -26.65 -3.21
C GLU A 182 4.20 -25.42 -4.13
N ALA A 183 3.66 -25.63 -5.34
CA ALA A 183 3.32 -24.54 -6.26
C ALA A 183 2.32 -23.55 -5.64
N ILE A 184 1.27 -24.04 -4.97
CA ILE A 184 0.27 -23.20 -4.28
C ILE A 184 0.93 -22.33 -3.20
N ALA A 185 1.88 -22.87 -2.44
CA ALA A 185 2.57 -22.11 -1.40
C ALA A 185 3.39 -20.95 -1.99
N LEU A 186 4.16 -21.19 -3.05
CA LEU A 186 4.95 -20.16 -3.72
C LEU A 186 4.09 -19.11 -4.43
N LEU A 187 3.01 -19.52 -5.10
CA LEU A 187 2.10 -18.59 -5.76
C LEU A 187 1.37 -17.69 -4.75
N LYS A 188 0.98 -18.22 -3.58
CA LYS A 188 0.45 -17.38 -2.48
C LYS A 188 1.50 -16.39 -1.96
N ALA A 189 2.74 -16.82 -1.78
CA ALA A 189 3.82 -15.94 -1.35
C ALA A 189 4.04 -14.80 -2.36
N SER A 190 4.00 -15.13 -3.66
CA SER A 190 4.05 -14.14 -4.73
C SER A 190 2.94 -13.10 -4.62
N GLU A 191 1.69 -13.51 -4.37
CA GLU A 191 0.59 -12.56 -4.17
C GLU A 191 0.82 -11.64 -2.96
N VAL A 192 1.39 -12.16 -1.88
CA VAL A 192 1.75 -11.37 -0.71
C VAL A 192 2.83 -10.34 -1.07
N TYR A 193 3.91 -10.75 -1.73
CA TYR A 193 4.97 -9.83 -2.17
C TYR A 193 4.44 -8.76 -3.12
N MET A 194 3.57 -9.14 -4.07
CA MET A 194 2.97 -8.19 -5.01
C MET A 194 2.08 -7.16 -4.31
N ARG A 195 1.31 -7.56 -3.29
CA ARG A 195 0.51 -6.61 -2.48
C ARG A 195 1.40 -5.62 -1.73
N ARG A 196 2.45 -6.11 -1.08
CA ARG A 196 3.43 -5.27 -0.36
C ARG A 196 4.14 -4.31 -1.30
N PHE A 197 4.55 -4.79 -2.47
CA PHE A 197 5.13 -4.01 -3.55
C PHE A 197 4.22 -2.85 -3.95
N ASN A 198 2.96 -3.13 -4.29
CA ASN A 198 2.00 -2.10 -4.71
C ASN A 198 1.79 -1.04 -3.62
N LEU A 199 1.66 -1.45 -2.36
CA LEU A 199 1.47 -0.52 -1.25
C LEU A 199 2.69 0.41 -1.06
N LYS A 200 3.90 -0.14 -1.15
CA LYS A 200 5.12 0.67 -1.05
C LYS A 200 5.30 1.61 -2.24
N CYS A 201 4.99 1.16 -3.46
CA CYS A 201 4.99 2.02 -4.66
C CYS A 201 3.99 3.17 -4.54
N GLN A 202 2.74 2.88 -4.11
CA GLN A 202 1.72 3.91 -3.88
C GLN A 202 2.19 4.93 -2.86
N LYS A 203 2.71 4.47 -1.72
CA LYS A 203 3.23 5.33 -0.65
C LYS A 203 4.35 6.25 -1.16
N LEU A 204 5.34 5.69 -1.86
CA LEU A 204 6.47 6.45 -2.40
C LEU A 204 6.02 7.44 -3.48
N SER A 205 5.08 7.04 -4.34
CA SER A 205 4.51 7.93 -5.36
C SER A 205 3.75 9.11 -4.76
N MET A 206 3.05 8.91 -3.64
CA MET A 206 2.37 9.99 -2.94
C MET A 206 3.35 11.00 -2.34
N ASP A 207 4.45 10.53 -1.76
CA ASP A 207 5.49 11.41 -1.23
C ASP A 207 6.19 12.19 -2.35
N ARG A 208 6.53 11.52 -3.47
CA ARG A 208 7.07 12.20 -4.66
C ARG A 208 6.12 13.28 -5.17
N ALA A 209 4.83 12.99 -5.28
CA ALA A 209 3.83 13.97 -5.71
C ALA A 209 3.71 15.16 -4.75
N LEU A 210 3.79 14.95 -3.43
CA LEU A 210 3.82 16.03 -2.44
C LEU A 210 5.06 16.91 -2.62
N ILE A 211 6.23 16.30 -2.81
CA ILE A 211 7.50 17.01 -3.02
C ILE A 211 7.48 17.81 -4.33
N GLU A 212 7.06 17.18 -5.43
CA GLU A 212 6.93 17.83 -6.75
C GLU A 212 5.96 19.01 -6.73
N SER A 213 4.87 18.94 -5.94
CA SER A 213 3.89 20.03 -5.82
C SER A 213 4.45 21.30 -5.18
N GLN A 214 5.52 21.20 -4.38
CA GLN A 214 6.26 22.35 -3.85
C GLN A 214 7.31 22.85 -4.84
N LEU A 215 8.03 21.93 -5.50
CA LEU A 215 9.13 22.27 -6.41
C LEU A 215 8.65 22.90 -7.72
N THR A 216 7.45 22.55 -8.18
CA THR A 216 6.83 23.17 -9.36
C THR A 216 5.77 24.19 -8.93
N PRO A 217 6.01 25.51 -9.06
CA PRO A 217 4.96 26.49 -8.84
C PRO A 217 3.83 26.20 -9.82
N SER A 218 2.64 25.94 -9.28
CA SER A 218 1.43 25.61 -10.04
C SER A 218 1.06 26.73 -11.01
N THR A 219 1.64 26.68 -12.21
CA THR A 219 1.32 27.56 -13.35
C THR A 219 0.17 27.00 -14.18
N LYS A 220 -0.33 25.81 -13.84
CA LYS A 220 -1.46 25.21 -14.52
C LYS A 220 -2.75 25.82 -13.97
N ARG A 221 -3.32 26.75 -14.76
CA ARG A 221 -4.71 27.21 -14.61
C ARG A 221 -5.59 26.03 -14.23
N PRO A 222 -6.54 26.19 -13.28
CA PRO A 222 -7.49 25.13 -12.98
C PRO A 222 -8.11 24.69 -14.30
N CYS A 223 -7.93 23.42 -14.65
CA CYS A 223 -8.47 22.85 -15.87
C CYS A 223 -9.99 22.98 -15.74
N SER A 224 -10.54 23.97 -16.44
CA SER A 224 -11.97 24.20 -16.53
C SER A 224 -12.58 22.93 -17.11
N HIS A 225 -13.15 22.09 -16.24
CA HIS A 225 -13.93 20.94 -16.65
C HIS A 225 -15.27 21.44 -17.22
N THR A 226 -15.21 22.03 -18.42
CA THR A 226 -16.36 22.35 -19.26
C THR A 226 -16.45 21.46 -20.50
N LYS A 227 -15.69 20.36 -20.57
CA LYS A 227 -16.04 19.26 -21.48
C LYS A 227 -16.99 18.30 -20.78
N LYS A 228 -18.27 18.61 -20.85
CA LYS A 228 -19.35 17.65 -20.60
C LYS A 228 -19.17 16.51 -21.61
N VAL A 229 -19.02 15.28 -21.12
CA VAL A 229 -19.10 14.09 -21.95
C VAL A 229 -20.55 14.03 -22.47
N SER A 230 -20.73 14.18 -23.77
CA SER A 230 -22.00 13.95 -24.46
C SER A 230 -22.04 12.48 -24.88
N PHE A 231 -23.08 11.79 -24.47
CA PHE A 231 -23.46 10.51 -25.09
C PHE A 231 -24.12 10.83 -26.44
N ALA A 232 -23.96 9.94 -27.41
CA ALA A 232 -24.72 10.04 -28.65
C ALA A 232 -26.22 9.87 -28.36
N ASP A 233 -27.07 10.72 -28.93
CA ASP A 233 -28.52 10.68 -28.72
C ASP A 233 -29.17 9.39 -29.27
N VAL A 234 -28.47 8.66 -30.14
CA VAL A 234 -28.93 7.39 -30.72
C VAL A 234 -27.87 6.32 -30.50
N PRO A 235 -28.22 5.16 -29.91
CA PRO A 235 -27.28 4.06 -29.75
C PRO A 235 -26.91 3.48 -31.13
N SER A 236 -25.63 3.55 -31.50
CA SER A 236 -25.14 2.83 -32.68
C SER A 236 -24.86 1.37 -32.30
N VAL A 237 -25.75 0.46 -32.69
CA VAL A 237 -25.51 -0.98 -32.57
C VAL A 237 -24.59 -1.39 -33.73
N MET A 238 -23.29 -1.53 -33.47
CA MET A 238 -22.30 -1.87 -34.51
C MET A 238 -22.36 -3.34 -34.95
N VAL A 239 -23.07 -4.22 -34.23
CA VAL A 239 -23.17 -5.65 -34.55
C VAL A 239 -24.53 -6.18 -34.08
N LEU A 240 -25.33 -6.74 -35.00
CA LEU A 240 -26.39 -7.68 -34.68
C LEU A 240 -25.72 -9.06 -34.60
N ALA A 241 -25.70 -9.68 -33.43
CA ALA A 241 -25.12 -11.01 -33.24
C ALA A 241 -25.97 -12.06 -33.97
N ASP A 242 -25.32 -12.93 -34.74
CA ASP A 242 -25.94 -14.02 -35.51
C ASP A 242 -26.75 -14.96 -34.60
N GLU A 243 -27.90 -15.42 -35.07
CA GLU A 243 -28.76 -16.37 -34.32
C GLU A 243 -28.19 -17.80 -34.27
N ALA A 244 -27.06 -18.04 -34.92
CA ALA A 244 -26.39 -19.34 -34.97
C ALA A 244 -25.43 -19.60 -33.80
N ASP A 245 -25.12 -18.58 -32.98
CA ASP A 245 -24.25 -18.76 -31.82
C ASP A 245 -25.04 -19.37 -30.65
N ASP A 246 -24.61 -20.56 -30.21
CA ASP A 246 -25.11 -21.25 -29.03
C ASP A 246 -25.04 -20.33 -27.79
N ARG A 247 -26.21 -19.86 -27.34
CA ARG A 247 -26.38 -19.00 -26.15
C ARG A 247 -26.55 -19.80 -24.86
N SER A 248 -26.28 -21.10 -24.87
CA SER A 248 -26.28 -21.85 -23.63
C SER A 248 -25.26 -21.20 -22.68
N PRO A 249 -25.67 -20.82 -21.45
CA PRO A 249 -24.75 -20.23 -20.51
C PRO A 249 -23.64 -21.24 -20.29
N VAL A 250 -22.42 -20.92 -20.76
CA VAL A 250 -21.23 -21.72 -20.48
C VAL A 250 -21.22 -21.86 -18.97
N VAL A 251 -21.45 -23.08 -18.48
CA VAL A 251 -21.34 -23.41 -17.06
C VAL A 251 -19.87 -23.34 -16.75
N ALA A 252 -19.35 -22.12 -16.56
CA ALA A 252 -17.99 -21.87 -16.18
C ALA A 252 -17.83 -22.49 -14.79
N SER A 253 -17.29 -23.71 -14.74
CA SER A 253 -16.83 -24.30 -13.50
C SER A 253 -15.91 -23.29 -12.85
N LYS A 254 -16.16 -22.96 -11.58
CA LYS A 254 -15.29 -22.03 -10.85
C LYS A 254 -13.85 -22.54 -11.01
N PRO A 255 -12.91 -21.70 -11.47
CA PRO A 255 -11.53 -22.12 -11.65
C PRO A 255 -11.02 -22.70 -10.32
N SER A 256 -10.23 -23.78 -10.39
CA SER A 256 -9.66 -24.34 -9.17
C SER A 256 -8.82 -23.27 -8.48
N LYS A 257 -8.55 -23.45 -7.18
CA LYS A 257 -7.73 -22.48 -6.43
C LYS A 257 -6.37 -22.25 -7.10
N LEU A 258 -5.81 -23.30 -7.70
CA LEU A 258 -4.56 -23.24 -8.44
C LEU A 258 -4.74 -22.49 -9.77
N ASP A 259 -5.77 -22.81 -10.56
CA ASP A 259 -6.06 -22.11 -11.82
C ASP A 259 -6.28 -20.61 -11.60
N ALA A 260 -7.02 -20.25 -10.54
CA ALA A 260 -7.24 -18.87 -10.17
C ALA A 260 -5.95 -18.16 -9.73
N LEU A 261 -5.02 -18.86 -9.07
CA LEU A 261 -3.71 -18.31 -8.70
C LEU A 261 -2.82 -18.13 -9.94
N LEU A 262 -2.77 -19.12 -10.83
CA LEU A 262 -2.02 -19.07 -12.08
C LEU A 262 -2.53 -17.95 -13.01
N LEU A 263 -3.85 -17.78 -13.13
CA LEU A 263 -4.46 -16.67 -13.89
C LEU A 263 -4.14 -15.29 -13.32
N ARG A 264 -3.93 -15.19 -12.00
CA ARG A 264 -3.54 -13.93 -11.34
C ARG A 264 -2.04 -13.70 -11.45
N SER A 265 -1.23 -14.75 -11.38
CA SER A 265 0.22 -14.66 -11.51
C SER A 265 0.68 -14.41 -12.95
N SER A 266 -0.04 -14.94 -13.94
CA SER A 266 0.25 -14.76 -15.38
C SER A 266 0.03 -13.35 -15.89
N ARG A 267 -0.65 -12.49 -15.13
CA ARG A 267 -0.77 -11.06 -15.46
C ARG A 267 0.61 -10.40 -15.39
N VAL A 268 1.11 -10.01 -16.56
CA VAL A 268 2.31 -9.19 -16.70
C VAL A 268 1.92 -7.75 -16.35
N PHE A 269 2.37 -7.28 -15.19
CA PHE A 269 2.30 -5.86 -14.86
C PHE A 269 3.57 -5.18 -15.40
N PRO A 270 3.47 -4.02 -16.05
CA PRO A 270 4.65 -3.28 -16.45
C PRO A 270 5.48 -3.00 -15.21
N ALA A 271 6.76 -3.40 -15.24
CA ALA A 271 7.69 -3.06 -14.19
C ALA A 271 7.79 -1.53 -14.13
N PRO A 272 7.57 -0.89 -12.97
CA PRO A 272 7.78 0.54 -12.85
C PRO A 272 9.25 0.84 -13.12
N SER A 273 9.51 1.85 -13.96
CA SER A 273 10.82 2.48 -14.05
C SER A 273 11.08 3.19 -12.71
N LEU A 274 11.81 2.52 -11.82
CA LEU A 274 12.15 3.02 -10.49
C LEU A 274 13.45 3.81 -10.50
#